data_AF-G4TYD8-F1
#
_entry.id   AF-G4TYD8-F1
#
_cell.length_a   1.000
_cell.length_b   1.000
_cell.length_c   1.000
_cell.angle_alpha   90.00
_cell.angle_beta   90.00
_cell.angle_gamma   90.00
#
_symmetry.space_group_name_H-M   'P 1'
#
loop_
_entity.id
_entity.type
_entity.pdbx_description
1 polymer ?
#
loop_
_entity_poly.entity_id
_entity_poly.type
_entity_poly.pdbx_seq_one_letter_code
_entity_poly.pdbx_strand_id
1 'polypeptide(L)'
;MTLAKTFYRLTHGPPSGILDETTPGARVGCRELWKKVQSVRPKIHVFGHIHEARGAVVKYWDEEDATGTPVTGDLGQRRFTVFVNAATYPTYKHREIQVTSSSLVAAYLTSGQSKGTEGYHYPAIIVDIRSE
;
A
#
# COMPACT_ATOMS: atom_id res chain seq x y z
N MET A 1 -26.33 11.79 -4.80
CA MET A 1 -25.30 10.83 -4.39
C MET A 1 -23.94 11.48 -4.59
N THR A 2 -23.19 11.75 -3.52
CA THR A 2 -21.82 12.25 -3.64
C THR A 2 -20.89 11.06 -3.82
N LEU A 3 -20.25 10.92 -4.99
CA LEU A 3 -19.21 9.91 -5.17
C LEU A 3 -18.12 10.13 -4.13
N ALA A 4 -17.88 9.15 -3.26
CA ALA A 4 -16.84 9.21 -2.25
C ALA A 4 -15.48 9.33 -2.96
N LYS A 5 -14.91 10.54 -2.96
CA LYS A 5 -13.70 10.87 -3.72
C LYS A 5 -12.48 10.14 -3.13
N THR A 6 -12.22 8.92 -3.61
CA THR A 6 -11.01 8.17 -3.28
C THR A 6 -9.80 8.92 -3.79
N PHE A 7 -8.91 9.31 -2.87
CA PHE A 7 -7.69 10.02 -3.19
C PHE A 7 -6.50 9.04 -3.22
N TYR A 8 -5.90 8.92 -4.39
CA TYR A 8 -4.74 8.09 -4.67
C TYR A 8 -3.48 8.96 -4.75
N ARG A 9 -2.34 8.46 -4.26
CA ARG A 9 -1.04 9.13 -4.37
C ARG A 9 -0.04 8.24 -5.10
N LEU A 10 0.77 8.86 -5.95
CA LEU A 10 1.85 8.22 -6.71
C LEU A 10 3.16 8.96 -6.43
N THR A 11 4.24 8.23 -6.13
CA THR A 11 5.61 8.76 -6.04
C THR A 11 6.61 7.79 -6.65
N HIS A 12 7.83 8.26 -6.97
CA HIS A 12 8.88 7.37 -7.48
C HIS A 12 9.34 6.36 -6.41
N GLY A 13 9.83 6.88 -5.27
CA GLY A 13 10.29 6.08 -4.14
C GLY A 13 9.35 6.11 -2.93
N PRO A 14 9.67 5.29 -1.90
CA PRO A 14 8.86 5.13 -0.69
C PRO A 14 8.92 6.34 0.26
N PRO A 15 7.88 6.55 1.08
CA PRO A 15 8.00 7.32 2.32
C PRO A 15 8.90 6.59 3.33
N SER A 16 9.58 7.33 4.20
CA SER A 16 10.44 6.76 5.25
C SER A 16 9.65 5.82 6.18
N GLY A 17 10.20 4.63 6.42
CA GLY A 17 9.61 3.60 7.29
C GLY A 17 8.49 2.77 6.66
N ILE A 18 8.20 2.93 5.36
CA ILE A 18 7.13 2.22 4.65
C ILE A 18 7.69 1.55 3.39
N LEU A 19 7.92 0.24 3.46
CA LEU A 19 8.46 -0.57 2.36
C LEU A 19 9.73 0.04 1.73
N ASP A 20 10.62 0.55 2.59
CA ASP A 20 11.80 1.35 2.21
C ASP A 20 13.14 0.70 2.55
N GLU A 21 13.15 -0.61 2.82
CA GLU A 21 14.32 -1.39 3.22
C GLU A 21 14.97 -2.10 2.03
N THR A 22 16.26 -1.83 1.79
CA THR A 22 17.08 -2.48 0.75
C THR A 22 17.73 -3.75 1.27
N THR A 23 18.38 -4.55 0.42
CA THR A 23 19.44 -5.47 0.85
C THR A 23 20.76 -4.69 0.77
N PRO A 24 21.31 -4.20 1.91
CA PRO A 24 21.65 -5.02 3.08
C PRO A 24 20.99 -4.57 4.41
N GLY A 25 19.72 -4.14 4.38
CA GLY A 25 18.94 -3.70 5.56
C GLY A 25 18.89 -2.19 5.76
N ALA A 26 19.34 -1.38 4.79
CA ALA A 26 19.31 0.08 4.90
C ALA A 26 17.92 0.63 4.54
N ARG A 27 17.42 1.57 5.35
CA ARG A 27 16.13 2.25 5.12
C ARG A 27 16.34 3.59 4.42
N VAL A 28 15.81 3.72 3.22
CA VAL A 28 16.12 4.82 2.29
C VAL A 28 14.91 5.67 1.90
N GLY A 29 13.77 5.50 2.57
CA GLY A 29 12.55 6.23 2.26
C GLY A 29 12.60 7.71 2.69
N CYS A 30 11.87 8.56 1.95
CA CYS A 30 11.93 10.00 2.14
C CYS A 30 11.13 10.46 3.38
N ARG A 31 11.80 11.15 4.32
CA ARG A 31 11.19 11.68 5.56
C ARG A 31 10.18 12.80 5.30
N GLU A 32 10.45 13.70 4.35
CA GLU A 32 9.53 14.78 4.00
C GLU A 32 8.29 14.26 3.26
N LEU A 33 8.46 13.22 2.43
CA LEU A 33 7.33 12.50 1.85
C LEU A 33 6.46 11.85 2.94
N TRP A 34 7.06 11.23 3.95
CA TRP A 34 6.33 10.67 5.08
C TRP A 34 5.49 11.71 5.82
N LYS A 35 6.07 12.86 6.20
CA LYS A 35 5.31 13.99 6.78
C LYS A 35 4.14 14.42 5.89
N LYS A 36 4.35 14.52 4.58
CA LYS A 36 3.29 14.91 3.64
C LYS A 36 2.18 13.86 3.59
N VAL A 37 2.53 12.57 3.60
CA VAL A 37 1.59 11.45 3.67
C VAL A 37 0.76 11.50 4.95
N GLN A 38 1.37 11.74 6.12
CA GLN A 38 0.65 11.88 7.40
C GLN A 38 -0.37 13.03 7.38
N SER A 39 -0.06 14.13 6.68
CA SER A 39 -0.98 15.27 6.52
C SER A 39 -2.12 15.04 5.52
N VAL A 40 -1.92 14.19 4.51
CA VAL A 40 -2.87 13.97 3.40
C VAL A 40 -3.74 12.72 3.62
N ARG A 41 -3.22 11.71 4.33
CA ARG A 41 -3.88 10.42 4.62
C ARG A 41 -4.60 9.82 3.39
N PRO A 42 -3.88 9.60 2.25
CA PRO A 42 -4.50 9.07 1.03
C PRO A 42 -5.08 7.67 1.28
N LYS A 43 -6.14 7.25 0.58
CA LYS A 43 -6.65 5.87 0.73
C LYS A 43 -5.65 4.85 0.17
N ILE A 44 -4.96 5.19 -0.92
CA ILE A 44 -3.86 4.40 -1.50
C ILE A 44 -2.67 5.30 -1.80
N HIS A 45 -1.46 4.83 -1.50
CA HIS A 45 -0.20 5.43 -1.98
C HIS A 45 0.67 4.38 -2.65
N VAL A 46 0.84 4.49 -3.96
CA VAL A 46 1.65 3.60 -4.80
C VAL A 46 3.02 4.25 -5.09
N PHE A 47 4.07 3.45 -5.05
CA PHE A 47 5.45 3.84 -5.38
C PHE A 47 6.26 2.62 -5.84
N GLY A 48 7.54 2.79 -6.14
CA GLY A 48 8.45 1.72 -6.52
C GLY A 48 9.86 1.93 -5.94
N HIS A 49 10.87 1.89 -6.80
CA HIS A 49 12.29 2.15 -6.52
C HIS A 49 13.02 1.07 -5.68
N ILE A 50 12.42 0.55 -4.60
CA ILE A 50 13.07 -0.44 -3.73
C ILE A 50 12.55 -1.84 -4.05
N HIS A 51 13.35 -2.65 -4.72
CA HIS A 51 12.91 -3.91 -5.32
C HIS A 51 12.75 -5.02 -4.26
N GLU A 52 13.56 -4.93 -3.22
CA GLU A 52 13.66 -5.90 -2.12
C GLU A 52 12.46 -5.79 -1.16
N ALA A 53 11.92 -4.58 -0.99
CA ALA A 53 10.73 -4.28 -0.21
C ALA A 53 9.43 -4.23 -1.05
N ARG A 54 9.40 -4.89 -2.22
CA ARG A 54 8.17 -5.02 -3.04
C ARG A 54 7.05 -5.68 -2.24
N GLY A 55 5.87 -5.07 -2.23
CA GLY A 55 4.72 -5.57 -1.47
C GLY A 55 3.65 -4.51 -1.23
N ALA A 56 2.76 -4.77 -0.27
CA ALA A 56 1.78 -3.80 0.20
C ALA A 56 1.59 -3.91 1.71
N VAL A 57 1.30 -2.79 2.38
CA VAL A 57 1.00 -2.73 3.82
C VAL A 57 -0.15 -1.77 4.08
N VAL A 58 -1.00 -2.09 5.06
CA VAL A 58 -2.06 -1.20 5.53
C VAL A 58 -1.56 -0.48 6.78
N LYS A 59 -1.70 0.85 6.82
CA LYS A 59 -1.57 1.61 8.05
C LYS A 59 -2.90 2.26 8.41
N TYR A 60 -3.37 1.97 9.61
CA TYR A 60 -4.45 2.73 10.25
C TYR A 60 -3.89 4.03 10.81
N TRP A 61 -4.71 5.08 10.69
CA TRP A 61 -4.50 6.37 11.31
C TRP A 61 -5.21 6.38 12.65
N ASP A 62 -4.50 6.82 13.68
CA ASP A 62 -5.14 7.19 14.93
C ASP A 62 -5.93 8.48 14.65
N GLU A 63 -7.23 8.39 14.86
CA GLU A 63 -8.15 9.53 14.82
C GLU A 63 -8.39 9.93 16.27
N GLU A 64 -8.19 11.21 16.55
CA GLU A 64 -8.55 11.86 17.81
C GLU A 64 -9.78 12.73 17.53
N ASP A 65 -10.69 12.83 18.50
CA ASP A 65 -11.80 13.75 18.40
C ASP A 65 -11.35 15.21 18.61
N ALA A 66 -12.29 16.15 18.57
CA ALA A 66 -12.00 17.57 18.77
C ALA A 66 -11.45 17.93 20.17
N THR A 67 -11.41 16.98 21.11
CA THR A 67 -10.84 17.13 22.47
C THR A 67 -9.45 16.52 22.60
N GLY A 68 -8.92 15.87 21.56
CA GLY A 68 -7.68 15.10 21.62
C GLY A 68 -7.86 13.70 22.22
N THR A 69 -9.10 13.25 22.42
CA THR A 69 -9.36 11.90 22.92
C THR A 69 -9.27 10.90 21.76
N PRO A 70 -8.49 9.80 21.87
CA PRO A 70 -8.45 8.77 20.84
C PRO A 70 -9.85 8.20 20.59
N VAL A 71 -10.29 8.18 19.32
CA VAL A 71 -11.59 7.64 18.94
C VAL A 71 -11.55 6.12 19.05
N THR A 72 -11.98 5.59 20.20
CA THR A 72 -12.15 4.15 20.45
C THR A 72 -13.43 3.62 19.79
N GLY A 73 -13.51 3.75 18.47
CA GLY A 73 -14.59 3.22 17.64
C GLY A 73 -14.27 1.84 17.05
N ASP A 74 -15.25 1.26 16.35
CA ASP A 74 -15.07 0.06 15.54
C ASP A 74 -13.89 0.21 14.56
N LEU A 75 -13.02 -0.81 14.50
CA LEU A 75 -11.88 -0.87 13.58
C LEU A 75 -12.33 -0.69 12.12
N GLY A 76 -13.54 -1.12 11.76
CA GLY A 76 -14.12 -0.94 10.43
C GLY A 76 -14.28 0.53 9.99
N GLN A 77 -14.36 1.48 10.93
CA GLN A 77 -14.50 2.91 10.59
C GLN A 77 -13.19 3.71 10.66
N ARG A 78 -12.08 3.10 11.10
CA ARG A 78 -10.80 3.81 11.23
C ARG A 78 -10.22 4.13 9.85
N ARG A 79 -9.80 5.39 9.65
CA ARG A 79 -9.13 5.79 8.41
C ARG A 79 -7.84 5.00 8.22
N PHE A 80 -7.57 4.60 6.99
CA PHE A 80 -6.37 3.85 6.63
C PHE A 80 -5.75 4.36 5.33
N THR A 81 -4.48 4.01 5.14
CA THR A 81 -3.76 4.09 3.87
C THR A 81 -3.22 2.72 3.50
N VAL A 82 -3.52 2.25 2.28
CA VAL A 82 -2.83 1.12 1.68
C VAL A 82 -1.59 1.64 0.95
N PHE A 83 -0.41 1.25 1.40
CA PHE A 83 0.85 1.55 0.74
C PHE A 83 1.24 0.39 -0.15
N VAL A 84 1.68 0.68 -1.38
CA VAL A 84 2.00 -0.33 -2.39
C VAL A 84 3.35 -0.02 -3.01
N ASN A 85 4.33 -0.89 -2.77
CA ASN A 85 5.58 -0.89 -3.48
C ASN A 85 5.47 -1.82 -4.71
N ALA A 86 5.21 -1.21 -5.86
CA ALA A 86 5.09 -1.84 -7.17
C ALA A 86 6.43 -1.88 -7.94
N ALA A 87 7.57 -1.82 -7.24
CA ALA A 87 8.86 -2.11 -7.85
C ALA A 87 8.85 -3.50 -8.53
N THR A 88 9.54 -3.61 -9.67
CA THR A 88 9.66 -4.88 -10.40
C THR A 88 11.11 -5.11 -10.78
N TYR A 89 11.52 -6.38 -10.76
CA TYR A 89 12.85 -6.79 -11.23
C TYR A 89 12.72 -8.13 -11.98
N PRO A 90 13.45 -8.36 -13.09
CA PRO A 90 13.19 -9.49 -13.99
C PRO A 90 13.27 -10.88 -13.35
N THR A 91 13.96 -11.02 -12.21
CA THR A 91 14.24 -12.30 -11.56
C THR A 91 13.37 -12.61 -10.34
N TYR A 92 12.51 -11.69 -9.89
CA TYR A 92 11.67 -11.92 -8.72
C TYR A 92 10.41 -12.72 -9.08
N LYS A 93 10.25 -13.89 -8.44
CA LYS A 93 9.07 -14.75 -8.60
C LYS A 93 7.77 -14.00 -8.29
N HIS A 94 6.74 -14.27 -9.08
CA HIS A 94 5.41 -13.67 -8.93
C HIS A 94 4.90 -13.71 -7.48
N ARG A 95 4.49 -12.54 -6.98
CA ARG A 95 3.74 -12.35 -5.73
C ARG A 95 2.72 -11.23 -5.96
N GLU A 96 1.45 -11.49 -5.72
CA GLU A 96 0.43 -10.44 -5.49
C GLU A 96 0.45 -10.15 -3.95
N ILE A 97 -0.57 -9.59 -3.25
CA ILE A 97 -0.56 -9.41 -1.76
C ILE A 97 -1.96 -9.53 -1.06
N GLN A 98 -2.54 -10.73 -0.79
CA GLN A 98 -3.73 -10.86 0.12
C GLN A 98 -3.44 -10.34 1.52
N VAL A 99 -3.75 -9.07 1.72
CA VAL A 99 -4.50 -8.64 2.90
C VAL A 99 -5.83 -9.39 2.87
N THR A 100 -6.35 -9.79 4.03
CA THR A 100 -7.79 -9.92 4.27
C THR A 100 -8.06 -9.29 5.61
N SER A 101 -9.22 -8.65 5.68
CA SER A 101 -9.76 -8.08 6.90
C SER A 101 -10.99 -8.87 7.28
N SER A 102 -11.22 -9.06 8.58
CA SER A 102 -12.58 -9.37 9.05
C SER A 102 -13.56 -8.21 8.81
N SER A 103 -13.08 -7.03 8.41
CA SER A 103 -13.83 -5.94 7.75
C SER A 103 -12.94 -4.90 7.03
N LEU A 104 -13.20 -4.65 5.73
CA LEU A 104 -12.76 -3.52 4.87
C LEU A 104 -11.37 -3.36 4.18
N VAL A 105 -10.40 -4.29 4.25
CA VAL A 105 -9.26 -4.33 3.29
C VAL A 105 -8.87 -5.76 2.92
N ALA A 106 -8.92 -6.11 1.62
CA ALA A 106 -8.45 -7.41 1.15
C ALA A 106 -7.79 -7.34 -0.25
N ALA A 107 -6.50 -7.71 -0.38
CA ALA A 107 -5.64 -7.28 -1.50
C ALA A 107 -4.97 -8.40 -2.33
N TYR A 108 -5.53 -9.62 -2.31
CA TYR A 108 -5.21 -10.92 -2.98
C TYR A 108 -3.79 -11.29 -3.50
N LEU A 109 -3.34 -12.56 -3.32
CA LEU A 109 -1.95 -13.11 -3.40
C LEU A 109 -1.83 -14.29 -4.38
N THR A 110 -2.54 -14.30 -5.50
CA THR A 110 -2.46 -15.43 -6.43
C THR A 110 -1.21 -15.37 -7.32
N SER A 111 -0.66 -16.53 -7.65
CA SER A 111 0.41 -16.67 -8.65
C SER A 111 -0.10 -17.44 -9.86
N GLY A 112 -0.71 -16.74 -10.82
CA GLY A 112 -1.10 -17.34 -12.09
C GLY A 112 0.09 -17.41 -13.06
N GLN A 113 0.60 -18.61 -13.34
CA GLN A 113 1.34 -18.84 -14.58
C GLN A 113 0.34 -19.00 -15.73
N SER A 114 0.13 -17.95 -16.52
CA SER A 114 -0.52 -18.09 -17.81
C SER A 114 0.41 -18.83 -18.78
N LYS A 115 0.24 -20.15 -18.89
CA LYS A 115 0.87 -20.93 -19.97
C LYS A 115 0.31 -20.43 -21.30
N GLY A 116 1.09 -19.60 -21.99
CA GLY A 116 0.77 -19.16 -23.35
C GLY A 116 1.11 -17.69 -23.60
N THR A 117 2.38 -17.39 -23.86
CA THR A 117 2.88 -16.48 -24.91
C THR A 117 4.40 -16.38 -24.79
N GLU A 118 5.12 -16.37 -25.90
CA GLU A 118 6.55 -16.02 -25.87
C GLU A 118 6.67 -14.52 -25.61
N GLY A 119 7.04 -14.13 -24.39
CA GLY A 119 7.15 -12.72 -24.02
C GLY A 119 7.50 -12.47 -22.55
N TYR A 120 7.92 -11.24 -22.25
CA TYR A 120 8.22 -10.79 -20.89
C TYR A 120 6.94 -10.72 -20.05
N HIS A 121 6.74 -11.66 -19.13
CA HIS A 121 5.67 -11.60 -18.14
C HIS A 121 6.01 -10.58 -17.04
N TYR A 122 5.49 -9.35 -17.15
CA TYR A 122 5.61 -8.35 -16.10
C TYR A 122 4.77 -8.73 -14.86
N PRO A 123 5.33 -8.66 -13.64
CA PRO A 123 4.59 -9.01 -12.43
C PRO A 123 3.65 -7.86 -12.01
N ALA A 124 2.34 -8.13 -11.98
CA ALA A 124 1.32 -7.19 -11.52
C ALA A 124 1.22 -7.11 -9.98
N ILE A 125 0.59 -6.04 -9.50
CA ILE A 125 -0.02 -5.95 -8.16
C ILE A 125 -1.44 -5.43 -8.36
N ILE A 126 -2.43 -6.17 -7.87
CA ILE A 126 -3.83 -5.77 -7.85
C ILE A 126 -4.18 -5.41 -6.41
N VAL A 127 -4.86 -4.27 -6.21
CA VAL A 127 -5.34 -3.84 -4.90
C VAL A 127 -6.83 -3.54 -5.02
N ASP A 128 -7.64 -4.46 -4.51
CA ASP A 128 -9.09 -4.28 -4.39
C ASP A 128 -9.39 -3.59 -3.03
N ILE A 129 -10.18 -2.52 -3.07
CA ILE A 129 -10.67 -1.82 -1.88
C ILE A 129 -12.17 -1.62 -2.06
N ARG A 130 -12.93 -2.44 -1.36
CA ARG A 130 -14.39 -2.35 -1.30
C ARG A 130 -14.78 -1.50 -0.10
N SER A 131 -15.65 -0.52 -0.31
CA SER A 131 -16.52 -0.03 0.76
C SER A 131 -17.89 -0.67 0.56
N GLU A 132 -18.46 -1.16 1.64
CA GLU A 132 -19.90 -1.44 1.71
C GLU A 132 -20.72 -0.15 1.62
#